data_AF-A0A8H6U319-F1
#
_entry.id   AF-A0A8H6U319-F1
#
_cell.length_a   1.000
_cell.length_b   1.000
_cell.length_c   1.000
_cell.angle_alpha   90.00
_cell.angle_beta   90.00
_cell.angle_gamma   90.00
#
_symmetry.space_group_name_H-M   'P 1'
#
loop_
_entity.id
_entity.type
_entity.pdbx_description
1 polymer ?
#
loop_
_entity_poly.entity_id
_entity_poly.type
_entity_poly.pdbx_seq_one_letter_code
_entity_poly.pdbx_strand_id
1 'polypeptide(L)'
;MDDDSRSKRLNKVFNDVLHGTPLNKRSFSQFLEAIRTQADPAACANRIVGSPYGLSSLCTAMRYDLSDVFLNNGAADTIAYLQAPNIEAVSGGNLLRQILEAIVNPPIL
;
A
#
# COMPACT_ATOMS: atom_id res chain seq x y z
N MET A 1 -19.42 1.49 17.37
CA MET A 1 -19.94 0.87 16.13
C MET A 1 -19.32 1.47 14.88
N ASP A 2 -18.65 2.63 14.97
CA ASP A 2 -18.11 3.35 13.81
C ASP A 2 -16.87 2.70 13.19
N ASP A 3 -16.05 2.02 14.01
CA ASP A 3 -14.75 1.49 13.57
C ASP A 3 -14.86 0.30 12.61
N ASP A 4 -15.89 -0.53 12.77
CA ASP A 4 -16.22 -1.63 11.85
C ASP A 4 -16.70 -1.11 10.49
N SER A 5 -17.48 -0.03 10.48
CA SER A 5 -17.94 0.58 9.22
C SER A 5 -16.79 1.23 8.44
N ARG A 6 -15.86 1.88 9.15
CA ARG A 6 -14.63 2.43 8.57
C ARG A 6 -13.72 1.32 8.03
N SER A 7 -13.52 0.26 8.80
CA SER A 7 -12.69 -0.88 8.39
C SER A 7 -13.23 -1.58 7.14
N LYS A 8 -14.56 -1.75 7.05
CA LYS A 8 -15.21 -2.28 5.85
C LYS A 8 -14.99 -1.39 4.63
N ARG A 9 -15.09 -0.07 4.80
CA ARG A 9 -14.84 0.90 3.73
C ARG A 9 -13.39 0.87 3.25
N LEU A 10 -12.43 0.82 4.18
CA LEU A 10 -11.01 0.74 3.83
C LEU A 10 -10.68 -0.57 3.11
N ASN A 11 -11.21 -1.71 3.59
CA ASN A 11 -11.06 -2.99 2.90
C ASN A 11 -11.66 -2.95 1.50
N LYS A 12 -12.80 -2.29 1.31
CA LYS A 12 -13.36 -2.08 -0.02
C LYS A 12 -12.42 -1.26 -0.91
N VAL A 13 -11.92 -0.12 -0.44
CA VAL A 13 -10.95 0.70 -1.19
C VAL A 13 -9.72 -0.12 -1.58
N PHE A 14 -9.17 -0.92 -0.66
CA PHE A 14 -8.04 -1.79 -0.94
C PHE A 14 -8.35 -2.77 -2.08
N ASN A 15 -9.47 -3.49 -1.98
CA ASN A 15 -9.88 -4.45 -3.01
C ASN A 15 -10.14 -3.78 -4.35
N ASP A 16 -10.87 -2.66 -4.37
CA ASP A 16 -11.24 -1.93 -5.58
C ASP A 16 -9.98 -1.46 -6.33
N VAL A 17 -8.97 -0.97 -5.60
CA VAL A 17 -7.68 -0.54 -6.18
C VAL A 17 -6.88 -1.73 -6.71
N LEU A 18 -6.83 -2.85 -5.98
CA LEU A 18 -6.18 -4.08 -6.47
C LEU A 18 -6.85 -4.66 -7.73
N HIS A 19 -8.10 -4.28 -8.02
CA HIS A 19 -8.83 -4.65 -9.24
C HIS A 19 -8.79 -3.56 -10.32
N GLY A 20 -8.00 -2.50 -10.15
CA GLY A 20 -7.76 -1.49 -11.17
C GLY A 20 -8.56 -0.21 -11.03
N THR A 21 -9.20 0.03 -9.88
CA THR A 21 -9.82 1.33 -9.61
C THR A 21 -8.73 2.40 -9.48
N PRO A 22 -8.75 3.46 -10.32
CA PRO A 22 -7.70 4.46 -10.33
C PRO A 22 -7.73 5.32 -9.06
N LEU A 23 -6.54 5.70 -8.59
CA LEU A 23 -6.39 6.60 -7.45
C LEU A 23 -6.61 8.06 -7.84
N ASN A 24 -7.11 8.85 -6.90
CA ASN A 24 -7.27 10.29 -7.02
C ASN A 24 -6.87 11.00 -5.72
N LYS A 25 -6.89 12.34 -5.73
CA LYS A 25 -6.54 13.22 -4.58
C LYS A 25 -7.23 12.85 -3.26
N ARG A 26 -8.40 12.19 -3.31
CA ARG A 26 -9.15 11.80 -2.12
C ARG A 26 -8.91 10.34 -1.73
N SER A 27 -8.70 9.45 -2.71
CA SER A 27 -8.60 8.01 -2.46
C SER A 27 -7.18 7.52 -2.18
N PHE A 28 -6.13 8.25 -2.58
CA PHE A 28 -4.74 7.79 -2.36
C PHE A 28 -4.42 7.60 -0.87
N SER A 29 -4.81 8.55 -0.02
CA SER A 29 -4.58 8.47 1.43
C SER A 29 -5.40 7.35 2.07
N GLN A 30 -6.64 7.15 1.62
CA GLN A 30 -7.50 6.05 2.08
C GLN A 30 -6.95 4.69 1.68
N PHE A 31 -6.32 4.58 0.50
CA PHE A 31 -5.66 3.36 0.07
C PHE A 31 -4.43 3.04 0.95
N LEU A 32 -3.58 4.04 1.23
CA LEU A 32 -2.42 3.88 2.12
C LEU A 32 -2.82 3.57 3.57
N GLU A 33 -3.91 4.16 4.06
CA GLU A 33 -4.53 3.79 5.34
C GLU A 33 -5.03 2.35 5.29
N ALA A 34 -5.73 1.95 4.24
CA ALA A 34 -6.26 0.60 4.09
C ALA A 34 -5.17 -0.47 4.12
N ILE A 35 -4.00 -0.21 3.53
CA ILE A 35 -2.80 -1.06 3.62
C ILE A 35 -2.39 -1.25 5.07
N ARG A 36 -2.20 -0.16 5.82
CA ARG A 36 -1.72 -0.18 7.21
C ARG A 36 -2.73 -0.80 8.20
N THR A 37 -4.01 -0.84 7.83
CA THR A 37 -5.07 -1.47 8.64
C THR A 37 -5.27 -2.96 8.36
N GLN A 38 -4.55 -3.56 7.39
CA GLN A 38 -4.60 -5.00 7.21
C GLN A 38 -4.00 -5.70 8.43
N ALA A 39 -4.61 -6.80 8.88
CA ALA A 39 -4.16 -7.50 10.08
C ALA A 39 -2.86 -8.29 9.86
N ASP A 40 -2.63 -8.73 8.62
CA ASP A 40 -1.44 -9.50 8.24
C ASP A 40 -0.64 -8.74 7.15
N PRO A 41 0.48 -8.10 7.55
CA PRO A 41 1.37 -7.41 6.62
C PRO A 41 1.90 -8.29 5.48
N ALA A 42 2.18 -9.58 5.74
CA ALA A 42 2.70 -10.50 4.74
C ALA A 42 1.65 -10.91 3.72
N ALA A 43 0.43 -11.21 4.18
CA ALA A 43 -0.69 -11.43 3.26
C ALA A 43 -1.03 -10.17 2.46
N CYS A 44 -0.98 -8.99 3.09
CA CYS A 44 -1.19 -7.70 2.40
C CYS A 44 -0.15 -7.49 1.29
N ALA A 45 1.14 -7.63 1.60
CA ALA A 45 2.22 -7.48 0.64
C ALA A 45 2.09 -8.47 -0.53
N ASN A 46 1.78 -9.74 -0.25
CA ASN A 46 1.52 -10.74 -1.28
C ASN A 46 0.37 -10.34 -2.21
N ARG A 47 -0.71 -9.77 -1.67
CA ARG A 47 -1.87 -9.33 -2.47
C ARG A 47 -1.54 -8.11 -3.34
N ILE A 48 -0.69 -7.20 -2.87
CA ILE A 48 -0.20 -6.06 -3.65
C ILE A 48 0.67 -6.55 -4.80
N VAL A 49 1.65 -7.41 -4.52
CA VAL A 49 2.59 -7.93 -5.52
C VAL A 49 1.89 -8.86 -6.53
N GLY A 50 0.97 -9.69 -6.07
CA GLY A 50 0.22 -10.63 -6.91
C GLY A 50 -0.94 -10.02 -7.69
N SER A 51 -1.29 -8.76 -7.43
CA SER A 51 -2.34 -8.05 -8.17
C SER A 51 -1.78 -7.42 -9.45
N PRO A 52 -2.52 -7.44 -10.57
CA PRO A 52 -2.12 -6.74 -11.80
C PRO A 52 -1.92 -5.22 -11.62
N TYR A 53 -2.60 -4.61 -10.65
CA TYR A 53 -2.61 -3.17 -10.44
C TYR A 53 -2.01 -2.75 -9.09
N GLY A 54 -1.65 -3.69 -8.22
CA GLY A 54 -1.26 -3.40 -6.85
C GLY A 54 0.01 -2.57 -6.75
N LEU A 55 1.09 -3.02 -7.40
CA LEU A 55 2.37 -2.29 -7.39
C LEU A 55 2.24 -0.90 -8.04
N SER A 56 1.64 -0.81 -9.24
CA SER A 56 1.48 0.49 -9.92
C SER A 56 0.61 1.47 -9.13
N SER A 57 -0.45 0.98 -8.46
CA SER A 57 -1.29 1.80 -7.58
C SER A 57 -0.57 2.25 -6.33
N LEU A 58 0.23 1.39 -5.70
CA LEU A 58 1.08 1.76 -4.56
C LEU A 58 2.08 2.85 -4.95
N CYS A 59 2.77 2.70 -6.08
CA CYS A 59 3.70 3.71 -6.57
C CYS A 59 3.00 5.04 -6.83
N THR A 60 1.82 5.00 -7.45
CA THR A 60 1.01 6.21 -7.70
C THR A 60 0.59 6.87 -6.40
N ALA A 61 0.17 6.10 -5.39
CA ALA A 61 -0.21 6.61 -4.09
C ALA A 61 0.95 7.31 -3.37
N MET A 62 2.14 6.68 -3.37
CA MET A 62 3.34 7.20 -2.73
C MET A 62 3.88 8.48 -3.38
N ARG A 63 3.50 8.74 -4.64
CA ARG A 63 3.91 9.93 -5.41
C ARG A 63 2.81 10.99 -5.50
N TYR A 64 1.62 10.70 -4.99
CA TYR A 64 0.47 11.59 -5.13
C TYR A 64 0.66 12.90 -4.34
N ASP A 65 1.35 12.80 -3.21
CA ASP A 65 1.73 13.91 -2.34
C ASP A 65 3.24 13.81 -2.07
N LEU A 66 3.98 14.88 -2.35
CA LEU A 66 5.43 14.96 -2.13
C LEU A 66 5.78 16.02 -1.08
N SER A 67 4.80 16.46 -0.29
CA SER A 67 5.04 17.37 0.83
C SER A 67 5.84 16.67 1.92
N ASP A 68 6.69 17.43 2.62
CA ASP A 68 7.46 16.90 3.76
C ASP A 68 6.55 16.29 4.83
N VAL A 69 5.35 16.86 5.03
CA VAL A 69 4.36 16.35 5.97
C VAL A 69 3.92 14.94 5.58
N PHE A 70 3.58 14.71 4.30
CA PHE A 70 3.16 13.39 3.86
C PHE A 70 4.32 12.39 3.88
N LEU A 71 5.49 12.80 3.39
CA LEU A 71 6.67 11.94 3.30
C LEU A 71 7.11 11.44 4.68
N ASN A 72 7.08 12.30 5.69
CA ASN A 72 7.46 11.96 7.08
C ASN A 72 6.33 11.31 7.89
N ASN A 73 5.12 11.17 7.34
CA ASN A 73 3.99 10.52 8.00
C ASN A 73 3.43 9.40 7.13
N GLY A 74 2.41 9.70 6.30
CA GLY A 74 1.67 8.69 5.55
C GLY A 74 2.53 7.76 4.71
N ALA A 75 3.58 8.27 4.05
CA ALA A 75 4.52 7.45 3.30
C ALA A 75 5.42 6.60 4.20
N ALA A 76 6.05 7.23 5.20
CA ALA A 76 6.94 6.56 6.16
C ALA A 76 6.21 5.45 6.94
N ASP A 77 5.00 5.71 7.42
CA ASP A 77 4.17 4.74 8.12
C ASP A 77 3.82 3.53 7.25
N THR A 78 3.54 3.76 5.96
CA THR A 78 3.25 2.67 5.02
C THR A 78 4.49 1.82 4.78
N ILE A 79 5.66 2.44 4.62
CA ILE A 79 6.92 1.70 4.46
C ILE A 79 7.23 0.91 5.73
N ALA A 80 7.10 1.51 6.91
CA ALA A 80 7.34 0.85 8.19
C ALA A 80 6.41 -0.36 8.40
N TYR A 81 5.13 -0.24 8.02
CA TYR A 81 4.19 -1.36 8.03
C TYR A 81 4.63 -2.51 7.11
N LEU A 82 5.14 -2.17 5.92
CA LEU A 82 5.62 -3.15 4.93
C LEU A 82 7.00 -3.72 5.26
N GLN A 83 7.69 -3.19 6.27
CA GLN A 83 8.94 -3.71 6.82
C GLN A 83 8.71 -4.66 8.02
N ALA A 84 7.47 -5.04 8.31
CA ALA A 84 7.17 -5.93 9.43
C ALA A 84 7.96 -7.27 9.32
N PRO A 85 8.53 -7.81 10.42
CA PRO A 85 9.44 -8.96 10.38
C PRO A 85 8.84 -10.22 9.73
N ASN A 86 7.52 -10.36 9.81
CA ASN A 86 6.80 -11.48 9.20
C ASN A 86 6.82 -11.44 7.66
N ILE A 87 7.04 -10.28 7.03
CA ILE A 87 7.15 -10.16 5.57
C ILE A 87 8.47 -10.78 5.07
N GLU A 88 9.56 -10.56 5.81
CA GLU A 88 10.86 -11.16 5.50
C GLU A 88 10.81 -12.69 5.58
N ALA A 89 10.14 -13.22 6.60
CA ALA A 89 10.03 -14.66 6.83
C ALA A 89 9.27 -15.41 5.72
N VAL A 90 8.30 -14.77 5.05
CA VAL A 90 7.43 -15.42 4.06
C VAL A 90 8.07 -15.54 2.67
N SER A 91 9.01 -14.65 2.33
CA SER A 91 9.58 -14.58 0.97
C SER A 91 11.09 -14.34 0.92
N GLY A 92 11.79 -14.48 2.05
CA GLY A 92 13.20 -14.12 2.17
C GLY A 92 13.47 -12.64 1.85
N GLY A 93 12.52 -11.76 2.15
CA GLY A 93 12.60 -10.32 1.86
C GLY A 93 12.30 -9.94 0.40
N ASN A 94 12.00 -10.89 -0.50
CA ASN A 94 11.77 -10.59 -1.92
C ASN A 94 10.50 -9.75 -2.16
N LEU A 95 9.45 -9.90 -1.33
CA LEU A 95 8.25 -9.06 -1.42
C LEU A 95 8.57 -7.59 -1.12
N LEU A 96 9.29 -7.34 -0.02
CA LEU A 96 9.71 -6.00 0.36
C LEU A 96 10.60 -5.38 -0.73
N ARG A 97 11.53 -6.16 -1.27
CA ARG A 97 12.39 -5.73 -2.38
C ARG A 97 11.57 -5.28 -3.59
N GLN A 98 10.64 -6.09 -4.07
CA GLN A 98 9.79 -5.72 -5.23
C GLN A 98 8.97 -4.46 -4.99
N ILE A 99 8.42 -4.31 -3.78
CA ILE A 99 7.67 -3.11 -3.39
C ILE A 99 8.57 -1.88 -3.42
N LEU A 100 9.74 -1.94 -2.77
CA LEU A 100 10.67 -0.82 -2.71
C LEU A 100 11.20 -0.47 -4.11
N GLU A 101 11.58 -1.47 -4.90
CA GLU A 101 12.00 -1.30 -6.29
C GLU A 101 10.91 -0.61 -7.11
N ALA A 102 9.65 -1.01 -6.98
CA ALA A 102 8.55 -0.36 -7.68
C ALA A 102 8.37 1.11 -7.23
N ILE A 103 8.47 1.39 -5.93
CA ILE A 103 8.31 2.74 -5.38
C ILE A 103 9.41 3.67 -5.89
N VAL A 104 10.68 3.24 -5.85
CA VAL A 104 11.84 4.07 -6.21
C VAL A 104 12.07 4.11 -7.72
N ASN A 105 11.83 3.01 -8.41
CA ASN A 105 12.04 2.82 -9.85
C ASN A 105 10.74 2.35 -10.52
N PRO A 106 9.80 3.25 -10.76
CA PRO A 106 8.54 2.91 -11.38
C PRO A 106 8.86 2.46 -12.82
N PRO A 107 8.29 1.35 -13.31
CA PRO A 107 8.40 1.03 -14.72
C PRO A 107 7.81 2.21 -15.49
N ILE A 108 8.70 2.95 -16.18
CA ILE A 108 8.51 4.04 -17.13
C ILE A 108 7.04 4.46 -17.35
N LEU A 109 6.78 5.74 -17.02
CA LEU A 109 5.55 6.50 -17.28
C LEU A 109 4.95 6.25 -18.68
#